data_AF-A0A2V9MTB3-F1
#
_entry.id   AF-A0A2V9MTB3-F1
#
_cell.length_a   1.000
_cell.length_b   1.000
_cell.length_c   1.000
_cell.angle_alpha   90.00
_cell.angle_beta   90.00
_cell.angle_gamma   90.00
#
_symmetry.space_group_name_H-M   'P 1'
#
loop_
_entity.id
_entity.type
_entity.pdbx_description
1 polymer ?
#
loop_
_entity_poly.entity_id
_entity_poly.type
_entity_poly.pdbx_seq_one_letter_code
_entity_poly.pdbx_strand_id
1 'polypeptide(L)'
;MKSYRLTRDLLADIEQALAENRPSFHESPLEKVAGLLAEGRHYGWVGIYLTLEKPQATPLLQNTVHPAEFAASGTRKKVIVTMKIAGREIGFLNVESNRENAFGSDERVLLERVAGLLAKFLTGPGKYLVRKAGQPEPTPRAAAAA
;
A
#
# COMPACT_ATOMS: atom_id res chain seq x y z
N MET A 1 19.10 -11.67 6.60
CA MET A 1 18.97 -12.41 5.33
C MET A 1 17.47 -12.60 5.08
N LYS A 2 16.90 -12.05 4.01
CA LYS A 2 15.47 -12.25 3.70
C LYS A 2 15.26 -13.73 3.38
N SER A 3 14.20 -14.36 3.87
CA SER A 3 13.87 -15.76 3.58
C SER A 3 12.59 -15.81 2.77
N TYR A 4 12.58 -16.58 1.69
CA TYR A 4 11.39 -16.72 0.86
C TYR A 4 10.31 -17.48 1.62
N ARG A 5 9.14 -16.84 1.78
CA ARG A 5 7.99 -17.33 2.55
C ARG A 5 6.92 -17.86 1.60
N LEU A 6 6.33 -18.99 1.98
CA LEU A 6 5.21 -19.57 1.24
C LEU A 6 4.01 -18.62 1.23
N THR A 7 3.27 -18.61 0.10
CA THR A 7 2.10 -17.74 -0.10
C THR A 7 1.08 -17.88 1.03
N ARG A 8 0.79 -19.10 1.47
CA ARG A 8 -0.22 -19.36 2.51
C ARG A 8 0.16 -18.74 3.85
N ASP A 9 1.40 -18.94 4.28
CA ASP A 9 1.86 -18.48 5.59
C ASP A 9 1.98 -16.95 5.62
N LEU A 10 2.39 -16.36 4.50
CA LEU A 10 2.44 -14.90 4.36
C LEU A 10 1.05 -14.27 4.36
N LEU A 11 0.07 -14.90 3.70
CA LEU A 11 -1.32 -14.45 3.73
C LEU A 11 -1.92 -14.53 5.14
N ALA A 12 -1.66 -15.63 5.87
CA ALA A 12 -2.15 -15.78 7.24
C ALA A 12 -1.62 -14.66 8.16
N ASP A 13 -0.33 -14.33 8.06
CA ASP A 13 0.27 -13.25 8.85
C ASP A 13 -0.29 -11.87 8.46
N ILE A 14 -0.56 -11.64 7.17
CA ILE A 14 -1.19 -10.40 6.69
C ILE A 14 -2.63 -10.29 7.20
N GLU A 15 -3.41 -11.37 7.13
CA GLU A 15 -4.76 -11.42 7.67
C GLU A 15 -4.77 -11.14 9.17
N GLN A 16 -3.85 -11.75 9.92
CA GLN A 16 -3.69 -11.53 11.34
C GLN A 16 -3.31 -10.07 11.64
N ALA A 17 -2.35 -9.50 10.92
CA ALA A 17 -1.93 -8.11 11.10
C ALA A 17 -3.09 -7.12 10.84
N LEU A 18 -3.88 -7.34 9.79
CA LEU A 18 -5.04 -6.51 9.47
C LEU A 18 -6.18 -6.70 10.46
N ALA A 19 -6.40 -7.92 10.97
CA ALA A 19 -7.42 -8.22 11.97
C ALA A 19 -7.08 -7.63 13.34
N GLU A 20 -5.80 -7.68 13.75
CA GLU A 20 -5.33 -7.05 14.98
C GLU A 20 -5.61 -5.55 14.96
N ASN A 21 -5.40 -4.89 13.81
CA ASN A 21 -5.63 -3.45 13.61
C ASN A 21 -5.13 -2.61 14.80
N ARG A 22 -3.90 -2.88 15.24
CA ARG A 22 -3.26 -2.18 16.36
C ARG A 22 -2.28 -1.15 15.80
N PRO A 23 -2.73 0.06 15.43
CA PRO A 23 -1.80 1.12 15.09
C PRO A 23 -0.99 1.48 16.34
N SER A 24 0.33 1.50 16.21
CA SER A 24 1.23 2.09 17.20
C SER A 24 1.63 3.50 16.77
N PHE A 25 2.38 4.20 17.61
CA PHE A 25 2.91 5.51 17.27
C PHE A 25 3.90 5.47 16.09
N HIS A 26 4.55 4.32 15.86
CA HIS A 26 5.61 4.15 14.86
C HIS A 26 5.27 3.18 13.73
N GLU A 27 4.14 2.47 13.81
CA GLU A 27 3.80 1.44 12.83
C GLU A 27 2.28 1.28 12.69
N SER A 28 1.80 1.48 11.49
CA SER A 28 0.44 1.25 11.05
C SER A 28 0.26 -0.18 10.52
N PRO A 29 -0.98 -0.71 10.50
CA PRO A 29 -1.26 -2.01 9.88
C PRO A 29 -0.82 -2.09 8.40
N LEU A 30 -0.83 -0.97 7.67
CA LEU A 30 -0.38 -0.93 6.27
C LEU A 30 1.14 -1.06 6.16
N GLU A 31 1.90 -0.42 7.05
CA GLU A 31 3.35 -0.56 7.13
C GLU A 31 3.75 -1.99 7.47
N LYS A 32 3.04 -2.63 8.43
CA LYS A 32 3.26 -4.05 8.77
C LYS A 32 3.04 -4.97 7.57
N VAL A 33 1.98 -4.75 6.78
CA VAL A 33 1.72 -5.52 5.54
C VAL A 33 2.83 -5.28 4.49
N ALA A 34 3.25 -4.03 4.30
CA ALA A 34 4.33 -3.70 3.38
C ALA A 34 5.65 -4.38 3.79
N GLY A 35 5.98 -4.38 5.08
CA GLY A 35 7.14 -5.06 5.66
C GLY A 35 7.09 -6.58 5.43
N LEU A 36 5.96 -7.22 5.76
CA LEU A 36 5.75 -8.66 5.54
C LEU A 36 5.98 -9.05 4.08
N LEU A 37 5.44 -8.29 3.12
CA LEU A 37 5.66 -8.52 1.69
C LEU A 37 7.13 -8.33 1.31
N ALA A 38 7.74 -7.22 1.74
CA ALA A 38 9.11 -6.87 1.40
C ALA A 38 10.13 -7.90 1.93
N GLU A 39 9.90 -8.44 3.11
CA GLU A 39 10.74 -9.45 3.74
C GLU A 39 10.47 -10.85 3.18
N GLY A 40 9.21 -11.24 3.08
CA GLY A 40 8.80 -12.59 2.74
C GLY A 40 8.99 -12.99 1.27
N ARG A 41 9.11 -12.03 0.35
CA ARG A 41 9.25 -12.32 -1.09
C ARG A 41 10.43 -11.63 -1.77
N HIS A 42 11.39 -11.15 -0.99
CA HIS A 42 12.58 -10.45 -1.48
C HIS A 42 12.25 -9.26 -2.40
N TYR A 43 11.12 -8.59 -2.16
CA TYR A 43 10.84 -7.35 -2.89
C TYR A 43 11.84 -6.27 -2.46
N GLY A 44 12.22 -5.43 -3.43
CA GLY A 44 13.09 -4.28 -3.19
C GLY A 44 12.32 -3.17 -2.50
N TRP A 45 11.05 -2.99 -2.88
CA TRP A 45 10.19 -1.96 -2.32
C TRP A 45 8.71 -2.35 -2.45
N VAL A 46 7.88 -1.92 -1.50
CA VAL A 46 6.43 -2.14 -1.48
C VAL A 46 5.77 -0.84 -1.02
N GLY A 47 4.72 -0.43 -1.70
CA GLY A 47 3.92 0.72 -1.30
C GLY A 47 2.44 0.52 -1.55
N ILE A 48 1.65 1.17 -0.68
CA ILE A 48 0.20 1.13 -0.70
C ILE A 48 -0.29 2.56 -0.91
N TYR A 49 -1.02 2.78 -1.99
CA TYR A 49 -1.52 4.08 -2.41
C TYR A 49 -3.02 4.11 -2.29
N LEU A 50 -3.58 5.19 -1.76
CA LEU A 50 -5.03 5.40 -1.68
C LEU A 50 -5.47 6.35 -2.80
N THR A 51 -6.54 5.98 -3.50
CA THR A 51 -7.20 6.89 -4.43
C THR A 51 -8.15 7.79 -3.61
N LEU A 52 -7.73 9.02 -3.36
CA LEU A 52 -8.54 10.01 -2.65
C LEU A 52 -9.29 10.88 -3.68
N GLU A 53 -10.62 10.74 -3.71
CA GLU A 53 -11.46 11.66 -4.47
C GLU A 53 -11.43 13.03 -3.79
N LYS A 54 -10.76 14.02 -4.39
CA LYS A 54 -10.92 15.42 -3.97
C LYS A 54 -12.29 15.91 -4.45
N PRO A 55 -13.10 16.58 -3.61
CA PRO A 55 -14.24 17.35 -4.09
C PRO A 55 -13.71 18.36 -5.10
N GLN A 56 -14.10 18.22 -6.36
CA GLN A 56 -13.54 19.02 -7.45
C GLN A 56 -13.90 20.49 -7.27
N ALA A 57 -12.89 21.32 -7.01
CA ALA A 57 -12.89 22.71 -7.44
C ALA A 57 -11.92 22.81 -8.63
N THR A 58 -12.49 22.92 -9.84
CA THR A 58 -11.84 23.21 -11.13
C THR A 58 -10.93 22.12 -11.77
N PRO A 59 -11.23 21.66 -13.00
CA PRO A 59 -10.46 20.63 -13.70
C PRO A 59 -9.43 21.29 -14.64
N LEU A 60 -8.27 21.68 -14.13
CA LEU A 60 -7.15 22.07 -15.02
C LEU A 60 -5.80 21.45 -14.68
N LEU A 61 -5.63 20.81 -13.51
CA LEU A 61 -4.44 20.02 -13.19
C LEU A 61 -4.83 18.83 -12.31
N GLN A 62 -4.95 17.64 -12.92
CA GLN A 62 -5.02 16.38 -12.19
C GLN A 62 -3.64 16.03 -11.62
N ASN A 63 -3.22 16.70 -10.54
CA ASN A 63 -1.97 16.39 -9.84
C ASN A 63 -2.12 15.17 -8.90
N THR A 64 -2.74 14.10 -9.40
CA THR A 64 -2.76 12.81 -8.70
C THR A 64 -1.73 11.93 -9.37
N VAL A 65 -0.52 11.88 -8.79
CA VAL A 65 0.55 11.09 -9.40
C VAL A 65 0.24 9.60 -9.22
N HIS A 66 0.09 8.89 -10.33
CA HIS A 66 -0.17 7.45 -10.29
C HIS A 66 1.13 6.71 -9.92
N PRO A 67 1.09 5.67 -9.07
CA PRO A 67 2.31 4.96 -8.68
C PRO A 67 3.11 4.42 -9.86
N ALA A 68 2.50 4.21 -11.04
CA ALA A 68 3.19 3.84 -12.27
C ALA A 68 4.29 4.82 -12.70
N GLU A 69 4.15 6.10 -12.38
CA GLU A 69 5.04 7.17 -12.82
C GLU A 69 6.37 7.22 -12.04
N PHE A 70 6.46 6.52 -10.90
CA PHE A 70 7.68 6.47 -10.08
C PHE A 70 8.21 5.05 -9.93
N ALA A 71 9.52 4.90 -9.88
CA ALA A 71 10.17 3.65 -9.49
C ALA A 71 11.28 3.95 -8.48
N ALA A 72 11.44 3.07 -7.50
CA ALA A 72 12.55 3.11 -6.57
C ALA A 72 13.89 2.87 -7.30
N SER A 73 14.96 3.41 -6.74
CA SER A 73 16.31 3.20 -7.29
C SER A 73 16.66 1.71 -7.32
N GLY A 74 17.15 1.23 -8.47
CA GLY A 74 17.52 -0.18 -8.66
C GLY A 74 16.34 -1.11 -9.00
N THR A 75 15.13 -0.58 -9.21
CA THR A 75 13.99 -1.36 -9.69
C THR A 75 14.25 -1.88 -11.11
N ARG A 76 14.13 -3.20 -11.27
CA ARG A 76 14.27 -3.93 -12.54
C ARG A 76 12.93 -4.46 -13.04
N LYS A 77 12.05 -4.85 -12.11
CA LYS A 77 10.67 -5.22 -12.38
C LYS A 77 9.72 -4.59 -11.38
N LYS A 78 8.49 -4.38 -11.83
CA LYS A 78 7.42 -3.77 -11.06
C LYS A 78 6.09 -4.39 -11.40
N VAL A 79 5.24 -4.56 -10.40
CA VAL A 79 3.84 -4.97 -10.55
C VAL A 79 2.99 -3.99 -9.73
N ILE A 80 1.94 -3.50 -10.35
CA ILE A 80 0.91 -2.69 -9.69
C ILE A 80 -0.39 -3.47 -9.75
N VAL A 81 -0.99 -3.71 -8.59
CA VAL A 81 -2.27 -4.39 -8.47
C VAL A 81 -3.29 -3.41 -7.90
N THR A 82 -4.39 -3.21 -8.61
CA THR A 82 -5.47 -2.35 -8.12
C THR A 82 -6.18 -3.01 -6.93
N MET A 83 -6.42 -2.24 -5.88
CA MET A 83 -7.23 -2.61 -4.74
C MET A 83 -8.68 -2.22 -5.02
N LYS A 84 -9.57 -3.21 -5.17
CA LYS A 84 -10.97 -3.00 -5.53
C LYS A 84 -11.93 -3.67 -4.56
N ILE A 85 -13.07 -3.03 -4.31
CA ILE A 85 -14.24 -3.62 -3.63
C ILE A 85 -15.49 -3.32 -4.45
N ALA A 86 -16.30 -4.34 -4.74
CA ALA A 86 -17.52 -4.20 -5.54
C ALA A 86 -17.32 -3.40 -6.86
N GLY A 87 -16.19 -3.62 -7.55
CA GLY A 87 -15.84 -2.92 -8.80
C GLY A 87 -15.27 -1.50 -8.63
N ARG A 88 -15.37 -0.89 -7.44
CA ARG A 88 -14.79 0.42 -7.14
C ARG A 88 -13.32 0.30 -6.79
N GLU A 89 -12.49 1.13 -7.40
CA GLU A 89 -11.09 1.31 -7.02
C GLU A 89 -10.98 2.10 -5.71
N ILE A 90 -10.17 1.57 -4.79
CA ILE A 90 -9.85 2.20 -3.50
C ILE A 90 -8.38 2.65 -3.49
N GLY A 91 -7.54 2.08 -4.35
CA GLY A 91 -6.12 2.37 -4.39
C GLY A 91 -5.31 1.33 -5.15
N PHE A 92 -4.00 1.32 -4.91
CA PHE A 92 -3.04 0.44 -5.59
C PHE A 92 -2.02 -0.14 -4.61
N LEU A 93 -1.72 -1.42 -4.78
CA LEU A 93 -0.55 -2.09 -4.22
C LEU A 93 0.56 -2.06 -5.29
N ASN A 94 1.63 -1.32 -5.04
CA ASN A 94 2.81 -1.27 -5.90
C ASN A 94 3.93 -2.10 -5.28
N VAL A 95 4.50 -3.02 -6.05
CA VAL A 95 5.60 -3.87 -5.62
C VAL A 95 6.71 -3.84 -6.66
N GLU A 96 7.92 -3.60 -6.18
CA GLU A 96 9.10 -3.43 -7.02
C GLU A 96 10.21 -4.39 -6.59
N SER A 97 10.97 -4.88 -7.57
CA SER A 97 12.06 -5.82 -7.38
C SER A 97 13.27 -5.43 -8.20
N ASN A 98 14.45 -5.70 -7.65
CA ASN A 98 15.74 -5.56 -8.33
C ASN A 98 16.13 -6.83 -9.13
N ARG A 99 15.22 -7.80 -9.29
CA ARG A 99 15.41 -9.05 -10.04
C ARG A 99 14.60 -9.04 -11.34
N GLU A 100 15.16 -9.60 -12.41
CA GLU A 100 14.49 -9.66 -13.74
C GLU A 100 13.28 -10.60 -13.78
N ASN A 101 13.31 -11.70 -13.04
CA ASN A 101 12.23 -12.71 -13.05
C ASN A 101 11.50 -12.76 -11.71
N ALA A 102 11.16 -11.58 -11.19
CA ALA A 102 10.65 -11.43 -9.82
C ALA A 102 9.16 -11.78 -9.63
N PHE A 103 8.37 -11.85 -10.69
CA PHE A 103 6.90 -11.94 -10.58
C PHE A 103 6.35 -13.09 -11.43
N GLY A 104 6.46 -14.30 -10.90
CA GLY A 104 5.83 -15.49 -11.46
C GLY A 104 4.34 -15.60 -11.07
N SER A 105 3.73 -16.74 -11.39
CA SER A 105 2.33 -17.02 -11.08
C SER A 105 2.02 -16.91 -9.59
N ASP A 106 2.93 -17.40 -8.73
CA ASP A 106 2.74 -17.38 -7.28
C ASP A 106 2.74 -15.95 -6.72
N GLU A 107 3.58 -15.06 -7.24
CA GLU A 107 3.57 -13.65 -6.85
C GLU A 107 2.28 -12.96 -7.27
N ARG A 108 1.77 -13.25 -8.49
CA ARG A 108 0.49 -12.67 -8.94
C ARG A 108 -0.66 -13.09 -8.04
N VAL A 109 -0.78 -14.39 -7.75
CA VAL A 109 -1.81 -14.92 -6.85
C VAL A 109 -1.72 -14.32 -5.46
N LEU A 110 -0.51 -14.18 -4.92
CA LEU A 110 -0.29 -13.54 -3.62
C LEU A 110 -0.73 -12.07 -3.65
N LEU A 111 -0.24 -11.28 -4.59
CA LEU A 111 -0.45 -9.84 -4.64
C LEU A 111 -1.92 -9.48 -4.91
N GLU A 112 -2.63 -10.26 -5.74
CA GLU A 112 -4.06 -10.11 -5.96
C GLU A 112 -4.87 -10.38 -4.68
N ARG A 113 -4.52 -11.44 -3.94
CA ARG A 113 -5.17 -11.74 -2.65
C ARG A 113 -4.91 -10.66 -1.62
N VAL A 114 -3.68 -10.17 -1.51
CA VAL A 114 -3.33 -9.09 -0.58
C VAL A 114 -4.03 -7.80 -0.96
N ALA A 115 -4.12 -7.44 -2.25
CA ALA A 115 -4.88 -6.27 -2.70
C ALA A 115 -6.36 -6.37 -2.30
N GLY A 116 -6.97 -7.56 -2.38
CA GLY A 116 -8.32 -7.82 -1.91
C GLY A 116 -8.48 -7.66 -0.39
N LEU A 117 -7.52 -8.16 0.40
CA LEU A 117 -7.52 -7.99 1.86
C LEU A 117 -7.39 -6.52 2.27
N LEU A 118 -6.46 -5.79 1.64
CA LEU A 118 -6.27 -4.36 1.87
C LEU A 118 -7.53 -3.56 1.51
N ALA A 119 -8.17 -3.85 0.38
CA ALA A 119 -9.42 -3.18 0.00
C ALA A 119 -10.54 -3.39 1.03
N LYS A 120 -10.74 -4.64 1.51
CA LYS A 120 -11.70 -4.95 2.57
C LYS A 120 -11.37 -4.22 3.87
N PHE A 121 -10.11 -4.23 4.28
CA PHE A 121 -9.67 -3.55 5.50
C PHE A 121 -9.92 -2.04 5.43
N LEU A 122 -9.49 -1.38 4.35
CA LEU A 122 -9.58 0.08 4.19
C LEU A 122 -11.00 0.60 4.01
N THR A 123 -11.93 -0.26 3.58
CA THR A 123 -13.36 0.07 3.52
C THR A 123 -14.12 -0.27 4.80
N GLY A 124 -13.52 -1.04 5.70
CA GLY A 124 -14.07 -1.46 6.99
C GLY A 124 -13.21 -0.98 8.18
N PRO A 125 -12.56 -1.89 8.94
CA PRO A 125 -11.84 -1.54 10.17
C PRO A 125 -10.73 -0.49 10.01
N GLY A 126 -10.09 -0.45 8.84
CA GLY A 126 -9.00 0.47 8.49
C GLY A 126 -9.45 1.82 7.93
N LYS A 127 -10.75 2.08 7.83
CA LYS A 127 -11.30 3.31 7.22
C LYS A 127 -10.80 4.61 7.87
N TYR A 128 -10.38 4.55 9.14
CA TYR A 128 -9.78 5.70 9.82
C TYR A 128 -8.48 6.17 9.16
N LEU A 129 -7.70 5.27 8.55
CA LEU A 129 -6.49 5.63 7.81
C LEU A 129 -6.82 6.39 6.53
N VAL A 130 -7.87 5.97 5.82
CA VAL A 130 -8.37 6.67 4.63
C VAL A 130 -8.84 8.08 5.00
N ARG A 131 -9.59 8.21 6.10
CA ARG A 131 -10.04 9.51 6.62
C ARG A 131 -8.86 10.40 7.00
N LYS A 132 -7.85 9.86 7.71
CA LYS A 132 -6.65 10.58 8.11
C LYS A 132 -5.86 11.08 6.89
N ALA A 133 -5.69 10.26 5.86
CA ALA A 133 -4.99 10.62 4.64
C ALA A 133 -5.71 11.71 3.82
N GLY A 134 -7.04 11.79 3.93
CA GLY A 134 -7.84 12.85 3.31
C GLY A 134 -7.87 14.18 4.08
N GLN A 135 -7.39 14.22 5.32
CA GLN A 135 -7.23 15.48 6.04
C GLN A 135 -5.97 16.20 5.52
N PRO A 136 -6.03 17.51 5.27
CA PRO A 136 -4.80 18.27 5.08
C PRO A 136 -3.92 18.10 6.32
N GLU A 137 -2.61 17.88 6.13
CA GLU A 137 -1.69 17.94 7.27
C GLU A 137 -1.92 19.25 8.02
N PRO A 138 -1.95 19.26 9.36
CA PRO A 138 -2.01 20.50 10.10
C PRO A 138 -0.82 21.33 9.64
N THR A 139 -1.10 22.47 9.00
CA THR A 139 -0.07 23.46 8.66
C THR A 139 0.78 23.63 9.92
N PRO A 140 2.11 23.40 9.86
CA PRO A 140 2.96 23.68 11.01
C PRO A 140 2.62 25.11 11.41
N ARG A 141 2.11 25.30 12.62
CA ARG A 141 1.95 26.63 13.20
C ARG A 141 3.37 27.15 13.21
N ALA A 142 3.74 27.93 12.18
CA ALA A 142 4.99 28.63 12.10
C ALA A 142 5.17 29.22 13.49
N ALA A 143 6.29 28.91 14.12
CA ALA A 143 6.64 29.44 15.42
C ALA A 143 6.37 30.95 15.35
N ALA A 144 5.26 31.36 15.98
CA ALA A 144 4.99 32.75 16.29
C ALA A 144 5.93 33.05 17.46
N ALA A 145 7.19 33.29 17.12
CA ALA A 145 8.29 33.73 17.95
C ALA A 145 9.30 34.32 16.97
N ALA A 146 9.67 35.59 17.00
CA ALA A 146 9.34 36.71 17.87
C ALA A 146 9.53 38.00 17.06
#